data_AF-A0A4S3JAQ8-F1
#
_entry.id   AF-A0A4S3JAQ8-F1
#
_cell.length_a   1.000
_cell.length_b   1.000
_cell.length_c   1.000
_cell.angle_alpha   90.00
_cell.angle_beta   90.00
_cell.angle_gamma   90.00
#
_symmetry.space_group_name_H-M   'P 1'
#
loop_
_entity.id
_entity.type
_entity.pdbx_description
1 polymer ?
#
loop_
_entity_poly.entity_id
_entity_poly.type
_entity_poly.pdbx_seq_one_letter_code
_entity_poly.pdbx_strand_id
1 'polypeptide(L)' 'MAPGDMSYMFISNFPYLAVEAGVDKDYWKEDLYQQLLTKLQELTMSRFNDNLVNFDQYVDECARLQTKLIRL' A
#
# COMPACT_ATOMS: atom_id res chain seq x y z
N MET A 1 -16.76 -8.51 -8.71
CA MET A 1 -15.54 -7.73 -8.44
C MET A 1 -14.34 -8.62 -8.68
N ALA A 2 -13.35 -8.18 -9.47
CA ALA A 2 -12.13 -8.96 -9.63
C ALA A 2 -11.29 -8.88 -8.33
N PRO A 3 -10.49 -9.90 -7.99
CA PRO A 3 -9.58 -9.86 -6.84
C PRO A 3 -8.66 -8.64 -6.84
N GLY A 4 -8.33 -8.16 -8.03
CA GLY A 4 -7.54 -6.96 -8.24
C GLY A 4 -8.22 -5.64 -7.86
N ASP A 5 -9.55 -5.57 -8.00
CA ASP A 5 -10.31 -4.38 -7.62
C ASP A 5 -10.35 -4.22 -6.09
N MET A 6 -10.46 -5.35 -5.38
CA MET A 6 -10.51 -5.35 -3.91
C MET A 6 -9.19 -4.95 -3.27
N SER A 7 -8.06 -5.41 -3.82
CA SER A 7 -6.72 -5.03 -3.34
C SER A 7 -6.39 -3.55 -3.65
N TYR A 8 -6.75 -3.06 -4.84
CA TYR A 8 -6.63 -1.63 -5.16
C TYR A 8 -7.47 -0.76 -4.21
N MET A 9 -8.73 -1.13 -3.97
CA MET A 9 -9.60 -0.41 -3.05
C MET A 9 -9.06 -0.45 -1.62
N PHE A 10 -8.51 -1.58 -1.17
CA PHE A 10 -7.86 -1.67 0.14
C PHE A 10 -6.68 -0.69 0.25
N ILE A 11 -5.74 -0.71 -0.70
CA ILE A 11 -4.56 0.18 -0.67
C ILE A 11 -5.00 1.66 -0.67
N SER A 12 -5.96 2.01 -1.54
CA SER A 12 -6.43 3.38 -1.68
C SER A 12 -7.22 3.88 -0.46
N ASN A 13 -7.93 2.98 0.24
CA ASN A 13 -8.71 3.30 1.43
C ASN A 13 -7.93 3.09 2.74
N PHE A 14 -6.69 2.58 2.68
CA PHE A 14 -5.88 2.30 3.86
C PHE A 14 -5.78 3.48 4.84
N PRO A 15 -5.57 4.75 4.42
CA PRO A 15 -5.49 5.86 5.36
C PRO A 15 -6.76 6.00 6.20
N TYR A 16 -7.93 5.81 5.58
CA TYR A 16 -9.22 5.86 6.26
C TYR A 16 -9.37 4.70 7.25
N LEU A 17 -9.03 3.48 6.83
CA LEU A 17 -9.10 2.29 7.68
C LEU A 17 -8.14 2.37 8.87
N ALA A 18 -6.94 2.92 8.67
CA ALA A 18 -5.94 3.10 9.71
C ALA A 18 -6.41 4.12 10.77
N VAL A 19 -7.08 5.20 10.35
CA VAL A 19 -7.73 6.15 11.27
C VAL A 19 -8.84 5.48 12.06
N GLU A 20 -9.74 4.75 11.40
CA GLU A 20 -10.84 4.04 12.09
C GLU A 20 -10.33 3.01 13.09
N ALA A 21 -9.22 2.34 12.79
CA ALA A 21 -8.58 1.37 13.66
C ALA A 21 -7.72 2.01 14.77
N GLY A 22 -7.52 3.34 14.76
CA GLY A 22 -6.71 4.03 15.74
C GLY A 22 -5.20 3.73 15.64
N VAL A 23 -4.72 3.39 14.44
CA VAL A 23 -3.29 3.14 14.19
C VAL A 23 -2.55 4.46 14.21
N ASP A 24 -1.42 4.52 14.92
CA ASP A 24 -0.55 5.70 14.89
C ASP A 24 0.01 5.92 13.49
N LYS A 25 0.00 7.18 13.04
CA LYS A 25 0.45 7.57 11.70
C LYS A 25 1.91 7.21 11.45
N ASP A 26 2.72 7.16 12.49
CA ASP A 26 4.12 6.76 12.41
C ASP A 26 4.29 5.29 11.97
N TYR A 27 3.29 4.44 12.21
CA TYR A 27 3.30 3.02 11.80
C TYR A 27 2.58 2.74 10.49
N TRP A 28 1.84 3.71 9.91
CA TRP A 28 1.01 3.45 8.72
C TRP A 28 1.79 2.88 7.53
N LYS A 29 3.02 3.36 7.31
CA LYS A 29 3.85 2.89 6.21
C LYS A 29 4.26 1.42 6.40
N GLU A 30 4.62 1.05 7.63
CA GLU A 30 4.98 -0.32 8.01
C GLU A 30 3.78 -1.25 7.96
N ASP A 31 2.66 -0.86 8.57
CA ASP A 31 1.42 -1.64 8.59
C ASP A 31 0.88 -1.90 7.19
N LEU A 32 0.90 -0.88 6.30
CA LEU A 32 0.52 -1.07 4.91
C LEU A 32 1.45 -2.07 4.23
N TYR A 33 2.78 -1.91 4.38
CA TYR A 33 3.76 -2.81 3.78
C TYR A 33 3.54 -4.27 4.20
N GLN A 34 3.30 -4.54 5.49
CA GLN A 34 3.04 -5.89 5.99
C GLN A 34 1.75 -6.52 5.43
N GLN A 35 0.78 -5.70 5.03
CA GLN A 35 -0.50 -6.15 4.46
C GLN A 35 -0.48 -6.31 2.93
N LEU A 36 0.58 -5.85 2.25
CA LEU A 36 0.75 -6.10 0.82
C LEU A 36 1.02 -7.58 0.53
N LEU A 37 0.63 -8.02 -0.67
CA LEU A 37 1.09 -9.30 -1.21
C LEU A 37 2.62 -9.31 -1.31
N THR A 38 3.27 -10.45 -1.07
CA THR A 38 4.74 -10.59 -1.09
C THR A 38 5.37 -10.00 -2.36
N LYS A 39 4.77 -10.23 -3.52
CA LYS A 39 5.28 -9.68 -4.79
C LYS A 39 5.19 -8.16 -4.86
N LEU A 40 4.19 -7.53 -4.22
CA LEU A 40 4.16 -6.07 -4.10
C LEU A 40 5.21 -5.56 -3.12
N GLN A 41 5.39 -6.25 -1.99
CA GLN A 41 6.43 -5.90 -1.01
C GLN A 41 7.80 -5.85 -1.69
N GLU A 42 8.15 -6.89 -2.46
CA GLU A 42 9.40 -6.93 -3.23
C GLU A 42 9.55 -5.75 -4.20
N LEU A 43 8.47 -5.39 -4.90
CA LEU A 43 8.48 -4.30 -5.87
C LEU A 43 8.53 -2.90 -5.23
N THR A 44 7.98 -2.74 -4.02
CA THR A 44 7.90 -1.45 -3.33
C THR A 44 8.97 -1.27 -2.26
N MET A 45 9.76 -2.31 -1.93
CA MET A 45 10.76 -2.30 -0.86
C MET A 45 11.75 -1.14 -0.94
N SER A 46 12.23 -0.79 -2.15
CA SER A 46 13.16 0.34 -2.33
C SER A 46 12.54 1.67 -1.92
N ARG A 47 11.21 1.82 -2.08
CA ARG A 47 10.46 3.03 -1.77
C ARG A 47 9.94 3.05 -0.35
N PHE A 48 9.66 1.85 0.18
CA PHE A 48 9.42 1.65 1.59
C PHE A 48 10.60 2.18 2.43
N ASN A 49 11.83 1.80 2.07
CA ASN A 49 13.06 2.21 2.74
C ASN A 49 13.53 3.64 2.43
N ASP A 50 12.86 4.34 1.52
CA ASP A 50 13.19 5.73 1.17
C ASP A 50 12.51 6.68 2.16
N ASN A 51 13.32 7.30 3.04
CA ASN A 51 12.86 8.25 4.04
C ASN A 51 12.36 9.58 3.45
N LEU A 52 12.66 9.86 2.17
CA LEU A 52 12.14 11.02 1.47
C LEU A 52 10.74 10.78 0.89
N VAL A 53 10.33 9.51 0.79
CA VAL A 53 9.00 9.12 0.31
C VAL A 53 8.02 9.17 1.47
N ASN A 54 7.09 10.12 1.39
CA ASN A 54 6.00 10.22 2.34
C ASN A 54 4.97 9.10 2.13
N PHE A 55 4.06 8.96 3.08
CA PHE A 55 3.08 7.88 3.06
C PHE A 55 2.15 7.93 1.84
N ASP A 56 1.66 9.11 1.45
CA ASP A 56 0.73 9.25 0.31
C ASP A 56 1.41 8.83 -1.00
N GLN A 57 2.66 9.25 -1.22
CA GLN A 57 3.47 8.82 -2.36
C GLN A 57 3.67 7.30 -2.38
N TYR A 58 3.85 6.70 -1.20
CA TYR A 58 4.01 5.26 -1.08
C TYR A 58 2.71 4.50 -1.40
N VAL A 59 1.56 5.00 -0.95
CA VAL A 59 0.22 4.45 -1.28
C VAL A 59 -0.03 4.49 -2.79
N ASP A 60 0.23 5.63 -3.43
CA ASP A 60 0.06 5.80 -4.89
C ASP A 60 0.91 4.80 -5.68
N GLU A 61 2.15 4.58 -5.24
CA GLU A 61 3.05 3.63 -5.88
C GLU A 61 2.58 2.18 -5.72
N CYS A 62 2.15 1.80 -4.51
CA CYS A 62 1.56 0.50 -4.23
C CYS A 62 0.33 0.26 -5.11
N ALA A 63 -0.60 1.22 -5.16
CA ALA A 63 -1.82 1.10 -5.95
C ALA A 63 -1.52 0.95 -7.45
N ARG A 64 -0.58 1.75 -7.99
CA ARG A 64 -0.16 1.68 -9.38
C ARG A 64 0.46 0.34 -9.74
N LEU A 65 1.32 -0.21 -8.88
CA LEU A 65 1.98 -1.50 -9.11
C LEU A 65 0.99 -2.66 -9.00
N GLN A 66 0.05 -2.60 -8.05
CA GLN A 66 -1.05 -3.56 -7.94
C GLN A 66 -1.86 -3.62 -9.25
N THR A 67 -2.29 -2.48 -9.79
CA THR A 67 -3.02 -2.43 -11.07
C THR A 67 -2.23 -3.05 -12.23
N LYS A 68 -0.91 -2.87 -12.26
CA LYS A 68 -0.05 -3.49 -13.29
C LYS A 68 0.04 -5.01 -13.12
N LEU A 69 0.18 -5.51 -11.89
CA LEU A 69 0.28 -6.93 -11.60
C LEU A 69 -1.00 -7.71 -11.94
N ILE A 70 -2.17 -7.10 -11.80
CA ILE A 70 -3.46 -7.73 -12.12
C ILE A 70 -3.69 -7.84 -13.64
N ARG A 71 -3.09 -6.95 -14.42
CA ARG A 71 -3.25 -6.86 -15.88
C ARG A 71 -2.28 -7.74 -16.66
N LEU A 72 -1.36 -8.42 -15.98
CA LEU A 72 -0.38 -9.38 -16.53
C LEU A 72 -0.88 -10.80 -16.31
#